data_AF-A0A937WCH7-F1
#
_entry.id   AF-A0A937WCH7-F1
#
_cell.length_a   1.000
_cell.length_b   1.000
_cell.length_c   1.000
_cell.angle_alpha   90.00
_cell.angle_beta   90.00
_cell.angle_gamma   90.00
#
_symmetry.space_group_name_H-M   'P 1'
#
loop_
_entity.id
_entity.type
_entity.pdbx_description
1 polymer ?
#
loop_
_entity_poly.entity_id
_entity_poly.type
_entity_poly.pdbx_seq_one_letter_code
_entity_poly.pdbx_strand_id
1 'polypeptide(L)'
;MAQPLIVEITPSGTIVLPEEIRKYISPGTKFTVSRRGNTISLKKVEEPGMPRTPEFVASHQALCDRLSKWAKEQGITKNDIKETIKKVRAKQRKIIPQCFL
;
A
#
# COMPACT_ATOMS: atom_id res chain seq x y z
N MET A 1 -30.20 -8.74 24.98
CA MET A 1 -29.75 -9.73 23.97
C MET A 1 -29.19 -8.95 22.79
N ALA A 2 -27.91 -9.14 22.44
CA ALA A 2 -27.31 -8.44 21.30
C ALA A 2 -27.81 -9.10 20.00
N GLN A 3 -28.35 -8.30 19.08
CA GLN A 3 -28.80 -8.78 17.77
C GLN A 3 -27.57 -9.17 16.92
N PRO A 4 -27.65 -10.22 16.08
CA PRO A 4 -26.56 -10.56 15.19
C PRO A 4 -26.38 -9.50 14.10
N LEU A 5 -25.15 -9.00 13.95
CA LEU A 5 -24.74 -8.13 12.86
C LEU A 5 -24.81 -8.88 11.52
N ILE A 6 -25.76 -8.52 10.65
CA ILE A 6 -25.96 -9.18 9.36
C ILE A 6 -25.01 -8.55 8.32
N VAL A 7 -24.11 -9.36 7.77
CA VAL A 7 -23.28 -8.99 6.62
C VAL A 7 -23.86 -9.69 5.38
N GLU A 8 -24.27 -8.91 4.39
CA GLU A 8 -24.85 -9.44 3.15
C GLU A 8 -23.88 -9.30 1.98
N ILE A 9 -23.92 -10.28 1.08
CA ILE A 9 -23.25 -10.20 -0.23
C ILE A 9 -24.35 -10.03 -1.26
N THR A 10 -24.35 -8.91 -1.97
CA THR A 10 -25.31 -8.68 -3.05
C THR A 10 -25.00 -9.62 -4.24
N PRO A 11 -25.97 -9.83 -5.15
CA PRO A 11 -25.74 -10.59 -6.38
C PRO A 11 -24.59 -10.04 -7.25
N SER A 12 -24.27 -8.76 -7.11
CA SER A 12 -23.13 -8.11 -7.78
C SER A 12 -21.78 -8.36 -7.09
N GLY A 13 -21.74 -9.14 -6.01
CA GLY A 13 -20.54 -9.39 -5.21
C GLY A 13 -20.16 -8.25 -4.26
N THR A 14 -21.08 -7.31 -3.99
CA THR A 14 -20.83 -6.20 -3.06
C THR A 14 -21.09 -6.65 -1.63
N ILE A 15 -20.15 -6.39 -0.72
CA ILE A 15 -20.32 -6.66 0.71
C ILE A 15 -20.98 -5.44 1.36
N VAL A 16 -22.14 -5.66 2.00
CA VAL A 16 -22.86 -4.63 2.74
C VAL A 16 -22.49 -4.73 4.22
N LEU A 17 -21.90 -3.67 4.76
CA LEU A 17 -21.55 -3.57 6.18
C LEU A 17 -22.70 -2.98 7.00
N PRO A 18 -23.03 -3.56 8.17
CA PRO A 18 -23.97 -3.00 9.14
C PRO A 18 -23.68 -1.55 9.49
N GLU A 19 -24.75 -0.79 9.80
CA GLU A 19 -24.63 0.63 10.19
C GLU A 19 -23.73 0.83 11.42
N GLU A 20 -23.81 -0.07 12.39
CA GLU A 20 -22.99 -0.05 13.60
C GLU A 20 -21.49 -0.10 13.28
N ILE A 21 -21.08 -0.86 12.25
CA ILE A 21 -19.68 -0.93 11.80
C ILE A 21 -19.32 0.32 10.98
N ARG A 22 -20.25 0.82 10.15
CA ARG A 22 -20.02 2.02 9.32
C ARG A 22 -19.69 3.26 10.16
N LYS A 23 -20.20 3.38 11.39
CA LYS A 23 -19.86 4.48 12.32
C LYS A 23 -18.36 4.58 12.65
N TYR A 24 -17.62 3.47 12.53
CA TYR A 24 -16.19 3.42 12.79
C TYR A 24 -15.32 3.57 11.52
N ILE A 25 -15.94 3.77 10.35
CA ILE A 25 -15.26 3.84 9.06
C ILE A 25 -15.58 5.17 8.39
N SER A 26 -14.57 6.00 8.16
CA SER A 26 -14.75 7.26 7.43
C SER A 26 -14.99 7.00 5.94
N PRO A 27 -15.83 7.81 5.26
CA PRO A 27 -15.96 7.76 3.81
C PRO A 27 -14.59 7.82 3.11
N GLY A 28 -14.38 6.98 2.09
CA GLY A 28 -13.12 6.92 1.36
C GLY A 28 -11.99 6.14 2.06
N THR A 29 -12.24 5.52 3.22
CA THR A 29 -11.25 4.62 3.85
C THR A 29 -10.94 3.44 2.94
N LYS A 30 -9.66 3.26 2.61
CA LYS A 30 -9.18 2.15 1.80
C LYS A 30 -8.88 0.94 2.68
N PHE A 31 -9.25 -0.24 2.22
CA PHE A 31 -8.98 -1.50 2.90
C PHE A 31 -8.30 -2.48 1.94
N THR A 32 -7.35 -3.24 2.45
CA THR A 32 -6.94 -4.50 1.84
C THR A 32 -7.93 -5.57 2.26
N VAL A 33 -8.47 -6.29 1.28
CA VAL A 33 -9.40 -7.40 1.51
C VAL A 33 -8.64 -8.70 1.34
N SER A 34 -8.73 -9.58 2.32
CA SER A 34 -8.15 -10.93 2.25
C SER A 34 -9.13 -11.96 2.80
N ARG A 35 -9.08 -13.18 2.26
CA ARG A 35 -9.88 -14.31 2.73
C ARG A 35 -8.96 -15.33 3.36
N ARG A 36 -9.30 -15.80 4.56
CA ARG A 36 -8.65 -16.94 5.22
C ARG A 36 -9.72 -17.92 5.70
N GLY A 37 -9.86 -19.03 4.99
CA GLY A 37 -10.92 -20.02 5.24
C GLY A 37 -12.31 -19.40 5.09
N ASN A 38 -13.08 -19.39 6.20
CA ASN A 38 -14.42 -18.83 6.27
C ASN A 38 -14.45 -17.35 6.73
N THR A 39 -13.29 -16.72 6.91
CA THR A 39 -13.20 -15.34 7.40
C THR A 39 -12.76 -14.39 6.28
N ILE A 40 -13.46 -13.26 6.15
CA ILE A 40 -13.00 -12.11 5.35
C ILE A 40 -12.37 -11.11 6.32
N SER A 41 -11.12 -10.74 6.06
CA SER A 41 -10.38 -9.76 6.84
C SER A 41 -10.25 -8.47 6.04
N LEU A 42 -10.76 -7.38 6.61
CA LEU A 42 -10.58 -6.02 6.12
C LEU A 42 -9.45 -5.36 6.93
N LYS A 43 -8.29 -5.18 6.31
CA LYS A 43 -7.18 -4.46 6.93
C LYS A 43 -7.17 -3.04 6.39
N LYS A 44 -7.25 -2.03 7.25
CA LYS A 44 -7.15 -0.63 6.82
C LYS A 44 -5.81 -0.45 6.09
N VAL A 45 -5.86 0.14 4.90
CA VAL A 45 -4.65 0.65 4.25
C VAL A 45 -4.31 1.93 5.00
N GLU A 46 -3.51 1.78 6.04
CA GLU A 46 -2.72 2.90 6.50
C GLU A 46 -1.81 3.22 5.32
N GLU A 47 -2.03 4.38 4.68
CA GLU A 47 -0.92 4.99 3.97
C GLU A 47 0.21 5.02 4.99
N PRO A 48 1.40 4.47 4.71
CA PRO A 48 2.54 4.70 5.56
C PRO A 48 2.77 6.21 5.50
N GLY A 49 2.10 6.94 6.39
CA GLY A 49 2.40 8.32 6.66
C GLY A 49 3.83 8.26 7.12
N MET A 50 4.75 8.67 6.24
CA MET A 50 6.13 8.90 6.65
C MET A 50 6.02 9.67 7.96
N PRO A 51 6.53 9.14 9.09
CA PRO A 51 6.38 9.81 10.35
C PRO A 51 6.99 11.20 10.17
N ARG A 52 6.17 12.25 10.13
CA ARG A 52 6.65 13.63 9.95
C ARG A 52 7.15 14.17 11.28
N THR A 53 7.82 13.34 12.07
CA THR A 53 8.52 13.82 13.25
C THR A 53 9.74 14.62 12.78
N PRO A 54 10.12 15.70 13.48
CA PRO A 54 11.31 16.48 13.12
C PRO A 54 12.58 15.62 12.98
N GLU A 55 12.72 14.60 13.84
CA GLU A 55 13.83 13.64 13.84
C GLU A 55 13.87 12.77 12.57
N PHE A 56 12.71 12.30 12.11
CA PHE A 56 12.62 11.51 10.89
C PHE A 56 12.93 12.37 9.66
N VAL A 57 12.41 13.60 9.61
CA VAL A 57 12.69 14.53 8.50
C VAL A 57 14.18 14.86 8.44
N ALA A 58 14.81 15.12 9.59
CA ALA A 58 16.24 15.40 9.66
C ALA A 58 17.12 14.21 9.23
N SER A 59 16.81 13.00 9.71
CA SER A 59 17.54 11.78 9.34
C SER A 59 17.34 11.40 7.87
N HIS A 60 16.12 11.55 7.34
CA HIS A 60 15.81 11.34 5.94
C HIS A 60 16.55 12.34 5.04
N GLN A 61 16.58 13.62 5.42
CA GLN A 61 17.31 14.64 4.66
C GLN A 61 18.82 14.35 4.64
N ALA A 62 19.41 14.01 5.79
CA ALA A 62 20.82 13.65 5.87
C ALA A 62 21.16 12.43 5.00
N LEU A 63 20.27 11.44 4.94
CA LEU A 63 20.42 10.29 4.05
C LEU A 63 20.36 10.70 2.57
N CYS A 64 19.38 11.51 2.19
CA CYS A 64 19.23 12.03 0.82
C CYS A 64 20.47 12.83 0.37
N ASP A 65 21.03 13.66 1.25
CA ASP A 65 22.22 14.46 0.96
C ASP A 65 23.45 13.57 0.76
N ARG A 66 23.63 12.55 1.61
CA ARG A 66 24.71 11.57 1.48
C ARG A 66 24.62 10.80 0.18
N LEU A 67 23.43 10.29 -0.15
CA LEU A 67 23.21 9.54 -1.39
C LEU A 67 23.41 10.43 -2.63
N SER A 68 23.00 11.70 -2.56
CA SER A 68 23.19 12.65 -3.64
C SER A 68 24.67 12.97 -3.89
N LYS A 69 25.48 13.09 -2.83
CA LYS A 69 26.95 13.24 -2.95
C LYS A 69 27.58 12.01 -3.59
N TRP A 70 27.28 10.84 -3.07
CA TRP A 70 27.78 9.58 -3.62
C TRP A 70 27.40 9.38 -5.09
N ALA A 71 26.14 9.70 -5.47
CA ALA A 71 25.70 9.59 -6.85
C ALA A 71 26.47 10.53 -7.80
N LYS A 72 26.81 11.74 -7.35
CA LYS A 72 27.65 12.67 -8.11
C LYS A 72 29.08 12.17 -8.26
N GLU A 73 29.67 11.63 -7.19
CA GLU A 73 31.02 11.03 -7.21
C GLU A 73 31.09 9.85 -8.18
N GLN A 74 30.02 9.06 -8.28
CA GLN A 74 29.92 7.93 -9.21
C GLN A 74 29.46 8.32 -10.61
N GLY A 75 29.26 9.62 -10.89
CA GLY A 75 28.82 10.11 -12.19
C GLY A 75 27.41 9.66 -12.61
N ILE A 76 26.57 9.25 -11.65
CA ILE A 76 25.24 8.71 -11.92
C ILE A 76 24.32 9.83 -12.42
N THR A 77 23.78 9.66 -13.63
CA THR A 77 22.88 10.62 -14.23
C THR A 77 21.42 10.28 -13.94
N LYS A 78 20.52 11.25 -14.12
CA LYS A 78 19.07 11.02 -14.04
C LYS A 78 18.59 9.98 -15.04
N ASN A 79 19.29 9.81 -16.17
CA ASN A 79 18.91 8.85 -17.20
C ASN A 79 19.20 7.42 -16.75
N ASP A 80 20.32 7.21 -16.04
CA ASP A 80 20.68 5.90 -15.48
C ASP A 80 19.65 5.41 -14.45
N ILE A 81 19.12 6.34 -13.66
CA ILE A 81 18.04 6.05 -12.70
C ILE A 81 16.79 5.57 -13.46
N LYS A 82 16.38 6.28 -14.52
CA LYS A 82 15.20 5.92 -15.32
C LYS A 82 15.34 4.55 -15.97
N GLU A 83 16.48 4.28 -16.60
CA GLU A 83 16.75 3.00 -17.25
C GLU A 83 16.82 1.85 -16.23
N THR A 84 17.40 2.09 -15.06
CA THR A 84 17.44 1.09 -13.97
C THR A 84 16.03 0.77 -13.46
N ILE A 85 15.20 1.78 -13.20
CA ILE A 85 13.79 1.59 -12.79
C ILE A 85 13.03 0.79 -13.85
N LYS A 86 13.22 1.14 -15.14
CA LYS A 86 12.57 0.45 -16.27
C LYS A 86 12.96 -1.02 -16.31
N LYS A 87 14.25 -1.35 -16.15
CA LYS A 87 14.77 -2.72 -16.10
C LYS A 87 14.19 -3.51 -14.92
N VAL A 88 14.18 -2.94 -13.71
CA VAL A 88 13.60 -3.60 -12.52
C VAL A 88 12.11 -3.87 -12.71
N ARG A 89 11.34 -2.87 -13.17
CA ARG A 89 9.89 -3.04 -13.44
C ARG A 89 9.62 -4.06 -14.55
N ALA A 90 10.45 -4.11 -15.59
CA ALA A 90 10.33 -5.13 -16.64
C ALA A 90 10.64 -6.54 -16.10
N LYS A 91 11.65 -6.68 -15.23
CA LYS A 91 11.99 -7.95 -14.58
C LYS A 91 10.88 -8.41 -13.63
N GLN A 92 10.32 -7.53 -12.81
CA GLN A 92 9.20 -7.84 -11.91
C GLN A 92 7.95 -8.29 -12.69
N ARG A 93 7.63 -7.65 -13.82
CA ARG A 93 6.52 -8.07 -14.70
C ARG A 93 6.70 -9.46 -15.29
N LYS A 94 7.94 -9.92 -15.49
CA LYS A 94 8.24 -11.28 -15.97
C LYS A 94 8.22 -12.33 -14.85
N ILE A 95 8.34 -11.91 -13.59
CA ILE A 95 8.36 -12.81 -12.41
C ILE A 95 6.95 -13.07 -11.87
N ILE A 96 5.94 -12.31 -12.29
CA ILE A 96 4.53 -12.63 -12.05
C ILE A 96 4.05 -13.45 -13.25
N PRO A 97 4.19 -14.79 -13.27
CA PRO A 97 3.41 -15.59 -14.19
C PRO A 97 1.93 -15.32 -13.93
N GLN A 98 1.12 -15.46 -14.98
CA GLN A 98 -0.32 -15.29 -15.00
C GLN A 98 -1.06 -16.18 -13.97
N CYS A 99 -0.95 -15.87 -12.68
CA CYS A 99 -1.71 -16.52 -11.61
C CYS A 99 -2.95 -15.70 -11.28
N PHE A 100 -3.68 -15.25 -12.29
CA PHE A 100 -5.04 -14.72 -12.17
C PHE A 100 -5.73 -14.90 -13.53
N LEU A 101 -6.05 -16.16 -13.86
CA LEU A 101 -7.20 -16.53 -14.67
C LEU A 101 -8.04 -17.48 -13.83
#